data_AF-A0A7S3W8G7-F1
#
_entry.id   AF-A0A7S3W8G7-F1
#
_cell.length_a   1.000
_cell.length_b   1.000
_cell.length_c   1.000
_cell.angle_alpha   90.00
_cell.angle_beta   90.00
_cell.angle_gamma   90.00
#
_symmetry.space_group_name_H-M   'P 1'
#
loop_
_entity.id
_entity.type
_entity.pdbx_description
1 polymer ?
#
loop_
_entity_poly.entity_id
_entity_poly.type
_entity_poly.pdbx_seq_one_letter_code
_entity_poly.pdbx_strand_id
1 'polypeptide(L)'
;SPINLANPAAAALAVLSFDPACAEVLLKAQALPALVQVFVRGPATDAAVSSAAAVSRIAALRPEASQRARDAGAIEAVLPLLDGGYSSNPPERAAAEVGATCLCTLIHGSKTGAAELLDLGGLQTLIGVLG
;
A
#
# COMPACT_ATOMS: atom_id res chain seq x y z
N SER A 1 7.26 -14.84 -23.23
CA SER A 1 6.51 -13.91 -22.37
C SER A 1 7.38 -12.71 -22.05
N PRO A 2 6.88 -11.47 -22.09
CA PRO A 2 7.64 -10.32 -21.62
C PRO A 2 7.98 -10.51 -20.13
N ILE A 3 9.16 -10.08 -19.72
CA ILE A 3 9.61 -10.16 -18.33
C ILE A 3 8.69 -9.23 -17.52
N ASN A 4 7.99 -9.76 -16.52
CA ASN A 4 7.23 -8.95 -15.57
C ASN A 4 8.21 -8.27 -14.60
N LEU A 5 8.60 -7.04 -14.91
CA LEU A 5 9.52 -6.23 -14.10
C LEU A 5 8.83 -5.45 -12.97
N ALA A 6 7.52 -5.63 -12.76
CA ALA A 6 6.79 -4.87 -11.75
C ALA A 6 7.32 -5.11 -10.33
N ASN A 7 7.61 -6.36 -9.96
CA ASN A 7 8.17 -6.69 -8.66
C ASN A 7 9.56 -6.06 -8.43
N PRO A 8 10.58 -6.30 -9.27
CA PRO A 8 11.90 -5.70 -9.06
C PRO A 8 11.87 -4.17 -9.12
N ALA A 9 11.00 -3.56 -9.93
CA ALA A 9 10.82 -2.11 -9.93
C ALA A 9 10.21 -1.60 -8.60
N ALA A 10 9.13 -2.21 -8.12
CA ALA A 10 8.50 -1.86 -6.85
C ALA A 10 9.48 -2.04 -5.67
N ALA A 11 10.25 -3.13 -5.65
CA ALA A 11 11.27 -3.40 -4.65
C ALA A 11 12.39 -2.34 -4.67
N ALA A 12 12.86 -1.94 -5.85
CA ALA A 12 13.85 -0.87 -5.96
C ALA A 12 13.32 0.47 -5.43
N LEU A 13 12.06 0.81 -5.74
CA LEU A 13 11.41 2.02 -5.22
C LEU A 13 11.22 1.93 -3.69
N ALA A 14 10.89 0.75 -3.17
CA ALA A 14 10.80 0.52 -1.72
C ALA A 14 12.15 0.76 -1.05
N VAL A 15 13.25 0.24 -1.60
CA VAL A 15 14.62 0.49 -1.08
C VAL A 15 14.97 1.98 -1.12
N LEU A 16 14.69 2.67 -2.22
CA LEU A 16 14.94 4.11 -2.33
C LEU A 16 14.14 4.92 -1.29
N SER A 17 12.93 4.48 -0.93
CA SER A 17 12.11 5.15 0.09
C SER A 17 12.69 5.08 1.52
N PHE A 18 13.77 4.34 1.77
CA PHE A 18 14.48 4.38 3.04
C PHE A 18 15.32 5.64 3.21
N ASP A 19 15.70 6.30 2.11
CA ASP A 19 16.43 7.56 2.13
C ASP A 19 15.44 8.74 1.99
N PRO A 20 15.32 9.62 3.00
CA PRO A 20 14.48 10.81 2.92
C PRO A 20 14.78 11.71 1.70
N ALA A 21 16.04 11.76 1.24
CA ALA A 21 16.41 12.53 0.05
C ALA A 21 15.81 11.93 -1.22
N CYS A 22 15.75 10.60 -1.32
CA CYS A 22 15.11 9.90 -2.43
C CYS A 22 13.58 10.03 -2.39
N ALA A 23 12.96 10.09 -1.21
CA ALA A 23 11.51 10.21 -1.08
C ALA A 23 10.94 11.45 -1.79
N GLU A 24 11.65 12.59 -1.72
CA GLU A 24 11.25 13.80 -2.44
C GLU A 24 11.32 13.63 -3.96
N VAL A 25 12.37 12.96 -4.44
CA VAL A 25 12.53 12.63 -5.86
C VAL A 25 11.41 11.70 -6.32
N LEU A 26 11.08 10.67 -5.52
CA LEU A 26 10.00 9.72 -5.81
C LEU A 26 8.63 10.42 -5.88
N LEU A 27 8.37 11.37 -4.97
CA LEU A 27 7.15 12.17 -4.98
C LEU A 27 7.02 13.04 -6.25
N LYS A 28 8.12 13.67 -6.68
CA LYS A 28 8.17 14.47 -7.90
C LYS A 28 8.03 13.60 -9.16
N ALA A 29 8.55 12.38 -9.13
CA ALA A 29 8.49 11.42 -10.22
C ALA A 29 7.13 10.69 -10.35
N GLN A 30 6.11 11.07 -9.57
CA GLN A 30 4.79 10.42 -9.57
C GLN A 30 4.86 8.91 -9.24
N ALA A 31 5.80 8.50 -8.37
CA ALA A 31 5.94 7.10 -7.99
C ALA A 31 4.69 6.56 -7.27
N LEU A 32 4.00 7.40 -6.48
CA LEU A 32 2.83 6.98 -5.70
C LEU A 32 1.67 6.46 -6.58
N PRO A 33 1.14 7.20 -7.56
CA PRO A 33 0.12 6.66 -8.47
C PRO A 33 0.55 5.38 -9.19
N ALA A 34 1.81 5.29 -9.62
CA ALA A 34 2.33 4.10 -10.30
C ALA A 34 2.37 2.88 -9.36
N LEU A 35 2.83 3.04 -8.12
CA LEU A 35 2.83 1.99 -7.10
C LEU A 35 1.40 1.56 -6.75
N VAL A 36 0.46 2.52 -6.69
CA VAL A 36 -0.95 2.22 -6.43
C VAL A 36 -1.56 1.39 -7.55
N GLN A 37 -1.23 1.66 -8.82
CA GLN A 37 -1.68 0.83 -9.94
C GLN A 37 -1.13 -0.61 -9.90
N VAL A 38 0.00 -0.85 -9.24
CA VAL A 38 0.53 -2.22 -9.06
C VAL A 38 -0.37 -3.03 -8.13
N PHE A 39 -1.04 -2.40 -7.14
CA PHE A 39 -2.03 -3.07 -6.28
C PHE A 39 -3.18 -3.70 -7.06
N VAL A 40 -3.66 -3.00 -8.09
CA VAL A 40 -4.88 -3.36 -8.83
C VAL A 40 -4.68 -4.60 -9.72
N ARG A 41 -3.43 -5.02 -9.96
CA ARG A 41 -3.09 -6.03 -10.98
C ARG A 41 -3.23 -7.48 -10.55
N GLY A 42 -3.75 -7.78 -9.35
CA GLY A 42 -4.12 -9.15 -8.97
C GLY A 42 -3.80 -9.51 -7.52
N PRO A 43 -4.11 -10.77 -7.09
CA PRO A 43 -3.99 -11.22 -5.70
C PRO A 43 -2.58 -11.00 -5.14
N ALA A 44 -2.43 -11.01 -3.81
CA ALA A 44 -1.18 -10.80 -3.06
C ALA A 44 0.09 -11.33 -3.77
N THR A 45 0.65 -10.52 -4.65
CA THR A 45 1.91 -10.81 -5.35
C THR A 45 3.04 -10.10 -4.63
N ASP A 46 4.27 -10.60 -4.78
CA ASP A 46 5.46 -9.91 -4.27
C ASP A 46 5.53 -8.44 -4.73
N ALA A 47 5.02 -8.14 -5.94
CA ALA A 47 4.93 -6.79 -6.46
C ALA A 47 3.94 -5.92 -5.69
N ALA A 48 2.77 -6.46 -5.32
CA ALA A 48 1.78 -5.74 -4.52
C ALA A 48 2.31 -5.49 -3.10
N VAL A 49 2.95 -6.49 -2.48
CA VAL A 49 3.57 -6.36 -1.15
C VAL A 49 4.68 -5.30 -1.17
N SER A 50 5.60 -5.39 -2.14
CA SER A 50 6.69 -4.41 -2.30
C SER A 50 6.15 -2.99 -2.55
N SER A 51 5.06 -2.87 -3.32
CA SER A 51 4.43 -1.59 -3.58
C SER A 51 3.76 -1.02 -2.33
N ALA A 52 3.14 -1.87 -1.50
CA ALA A 52 2.45 -1.43 -0.28
C ALA A 52 3.46 -0.94 0.76
N ALA A 53 4.59 -1.65 0.87
CA ALA A 53 5.72 -1.20 1.66
C ALA A 53 6.26 0.14 1.15
N ALA A 54 6.49 0.30 -0.16
CA ALA A 54 6.97 1.56 -0.73
C ALA A 54 5.99 2.73 -0.47
N VAL A 55 4.69 2.53 -0.72
CA VAL A 55 3.65 3.53 -0.49
C VAL A 55 3.60 3.93 0.99
N SER A 56 3.57 2.95 1.91
CA SER A 56 3.57 3.22 3.35
C SER A 56 4.77 4.08 3.75
N ARG A 57 5.98 3.75 3.27
CA ARG A 57 7.18 4.50 3.62
C ARG A 57 7.17 5.92 3.06
N ILE A 58 6.85 6.09 1.78
CA ILE A 58 6.78 7.42 1.15
C ILE A 58 5.71 8.28 1.84
N ALA A 59 4.55 7.70 2.14
CA ALA A 59 3.45 8.36 2.84
C ALA A 59 3.83 8.78 4.27
N ALA A 60 4.52 7.92 5.03
CA ALA A 60 4.92 8.19 6.40
C ALA A 60 5.90 9.37 6.54
N LEU A 61 6.66 9.69 5.49
CA LEU A 61 7.67 10.75 5.54
C LEU A 61 7.08 12.17 5.45
N ARG A 62 5.91 12.34 4.83
CA ARG A 62 5.29 13.66 4.56
C ARG A 62 3.77 13.58 4.50
N PRO A 63 3.03 14.51 5.15
CA PRO A 63 1.57 14.57 5.04
C PRO A 63 1.02 14.65 3.61
N GLU A 64 1.71 15.40 2.74
CA GLU A 64 1.37 15.54 1.32
C GLU A 64 1.46 14.23 0.55
N ALA A 65 2.39 13.35 0.92
CA ALA A 65 2.56 12.04 0.30
C ALA A 65 1.38 11.12 0.61
N SER A 66 0.93 11.10 1.87
CA SER A 66 -0.27 10.37 2.26
C SER A 66 -1.51 10.86 1.51
N GLN A 67 -1.66 12.18 1.32
CA GLN A 67 -2.76 12.71 0.53
C GLN A 67 -2.69 12.27 -0.93
N ARG A 68 -1.52 12.38 -1.58
CA ARG A 68 -1.35 11.92 -2.97
C ARG A 68 -1.59 10.42 -3.15
N ALA A 69 -1.21 9.60 -2.16
CA ALA A 69 -1.49 8.18 -2.18
C ALA A 69 -3.00 7.90 -2.10
N ARG A 70 -3.72 8.60 -1.21
CA ARG A 70 -5.18 8.52 -1.12
C ARG A 70 -5.86 8.98 -2.41
N ASP A 71 -5.44 10.12 -2.97
CA ASP A 71 -5.99 10.64 -4.23
C ASP A 71 -5.78 9.67 -5.41
N ALA A 72 -4.78 8.79 -5.31
CA ALA A 72 -4.53 7.73 -6.30
C ALA A 72 -5.37 6.46 -6.06
N GLY A 73 -6.19 6.39 -5.00
CA GLY A 73 -7.02 5.24 -4.65
C GLY A 73 -6.33 4.19 -3.77
N ALA A 74 -5.28 4.57 -3.03
CA ALA A 74 -4.50 3.60 -2.25
C ALA A 74 -5.31 2.89 -1.15
N ILE A 75 -6.37 3.49 -0.60
CA ILE A 75 -7.18 2.88 0.46
C ILE A 75 -7.99 1.71 -0.13
N GLU A 76 -8.75 1.94 -1.19
CA GLU A 76 -9.47 0.86 -1.88
C GLU A 76 -8.51 -0.25 -2.34
N ALA A 77 -7.37 0.14 -2.90
CA ALA A 77 -6.43 -0.79 -3.50
C ALA A 77 -5.66 -1.65 -2.48
N VAL A 78 -5.53 -1.23 -1.22
CA VAL A 78 -4.83 -2.00 -0.17
C VAL A 78 -5.75 -3.02 0.53
N LEU A 79 -7.08 -2.83 0.47
CA LEU A 79 -8.04 -3.70 1.16
C LEU A 79 -7.93 -5.19 0.77
N PRO A 80 -7.75 -5.58 -0.51
CA PRO A 80 -7.62 -6.99 -0.88
C PRO A 80 -6.38 -7.69 -0.29
N LEU A 81 -5.35 -6.94 0.14
CA LEU A 81 -4.20 -7.55 0.84
C LEU A 81 -4.59 -8.08 2.22
N LEU A 82 -5.61 -7.50 2.85
CA LEU A 82 -6.06 -7.89 4.19
C LEU A 82 -6.78 -9.25 4.20
N ASP A 83 -7.29 -9.71 3.06
CA ASP A 83 -7.96 -11.01 2.93
C ASP A 83 -7.03 -12.19 3.28
N GLY A 84 -5.71 -12.01 3.13
CA GLY A 84 -4.69 -12.99 3.53
C GLY A 84 -4.54 -13.18 5.04
N GLY A 85 -5.18 -12.34 5.87
CA GLY A 85 -5.05 -12.38 7.34
C GLY A 85 -5.48 -13.71 7.98
N TYR A 86 -6.42 -14.42 7.35
CA TYR A 86 -6.93 -15.72 7.82
C TYR A 86 -6.22 -16.91 7.21
N SER A 87 -5.28 -16.66 6.30
CA SER A 87 -4.64 -17.73 5.55
C SER A 87 -3.64 -18.48 6.41
N SER A 88 -3.61 -19.80 6.28
CA SER A 88 -2.50 -20.62 6.81
C SER A 88 -1.22 -20.49 5.98
N ASN A 89 -1.28 -19.82 4.82
CA ASN A 89 -0.16 -19.59 3.91
C ASN A 89 0.69 -18.39 4.39
N PRO A 90 1.97 -18.58 4.79
CA PRO A 90 2.79 -17.51 5.35
C PRO A 90 2.96 -16.27 4.46
N PRO A 91 3.22 -16.39 3.14
CA PRO A 91 3.19 -15.26 2.20
C PRO A 91 1.90 -14.41 2.23
N GLU A 92 0.73 -15.04 2.32
CA GLU A 92 -0.55 -14.31 2.34
C GLU A 92 -0.72 -13.51 3.63
N ARG A 93 -0.28 -14.07 4.77
CA ARG A 93 -0.25 -13.33 6.05
C ARG A 93 0.73 -12.17 6.03
N ALA A 94 1.92 -12.35 5.45
CA ALA A 94 2.89 -11.26 5.32
C ALA A 94 2.34 -10.13 4.44
N ALA A 95 1.61 -10.47 3.38
CA ALA A 95 0.92 -9.48 2.55
C ALA A 95 -0.15 -8.71 3.34
N ALA A 96 -0.93 -9.40 4.17
CA ALA A 96 -1.93 -8.78 5.04
C ALA A 96 -1.30 -7.84 6.08
N GLU A 97 -0.18 -8.22 6.70
CA GLU A 97 0.55 -7.37 7.65
C GLU A 97 1.04 -6.07 7.01
N VAL A 98 1.62 -6.17 5.81
CA VAL A 98 2.07 -5.00 5.05
C VAL A 98 0.88 -4.14 4.61
N GLY A 99 -0.22 -4.78 4.17
CA GLY A 99 -1.46 -4.10 3.83
C GLY A 99 -2.04 -3.31 5.00
N ALA A 100 -2.08 -3.90 6.20
CA ALA A 100 -2.56 -3.24 7.42
C ALA A 100 -1.67 -2.06 7.81
N THR A 101 -0.34 -2.21 7.70
CA THR A 101 0.62 -1.13 7.96
C THR A 101 0.45 0.03 6.99
N CYS A 102 0.28 -0.27 5.70
CA CYS A 102 0.01 0.74 4.68
C CYS A 102 -1.32 1.45 4.94
N LEU A 103 -2.38 0.71 5.24
CA LEU A 103 -3.69 1.28 5.55
C LEU A 103 -3.63 2.21 6.77
N CYS A 104 -2.98 1.77 7.86
CA CYS A 104 -2.77 2.59 9.05
C CYS A 104 -2.09 3.92 8.71
N THR A 105 -1.04 3.87 7.87
CA THR A 105 -0.33 5.07 7.40
C THR A 105 -1.25 6.02 6.61
N LEU A 106 -2.12 5.47 5.76
CA LEU A 106 -3.03 6.25 4.91
C LEU A 106 -4.16 6.91 5.69
N ILE A 107 -4.63 6.30 6.78
CA ILE A 107 -5.74 6.86 7.58
C ILE A 107 -5.27 7.67 8.80
N HIS A 108 -4.01 7.53 9.21
CA HIS A 108 -3.49 8.22 10.40
C HIS A 108 -3.66 9.74 10.29
N GLY A 109 -4.40 10.33 11.24
CA GLY A 109 -4.69 11.76 11.28
C GLY A 109 -5.59 12.27 10.13
N SER A 110 -6.10 11.39 9.27
CA SER A 110 -6.87 11.75 8.08
C SER A 110 -8.36 11.44 8.25
N LYS A 111 -9.17 12.48 8.49
CA LYS A 111 -10.63 12.33 8.57
C LYS A 111 -11.24 11.81 7.26
N THR A 112 -10.73 12.29 6.12
CA THR A 112 -11.19 11.87 4.80
C THR A 112 -10.78 10.43 4.49
N GLY A 113 -9.54 10.04 4.84
CA GLY A 113 -9.09 8.65 4.68
C GLY A 113 -9.86 7.68 5.57
N ALA A 114 -10.17 8.06 6.81
CA ALA A 114 -11.02 7.26 7.68
C ALA A 114 -12.45 7.13 7.13
N ALA A 115 -13.04 8.21 6.63
CA ALA A 115 -14.36 8.16 6.01
C ALA A 115 -14.38 7.26 4.77
N GLU A 116 -13.39 7.40 3.88
CA GLU A 116 -13.24 6.55 2.69
C GLU A 116 -13.14 5.07 3.05
N LEU A 117 -12.33 4.72 4.06
CA LEU A 117 -12.24 3.34 4.56
C LEU A 117 -13.60 2.80 5.04
N LEU A 118 -14.39 3.62 5.72
CA LEU A 118 -15.72 3.23 6.20
C LEU A 118 -16.71 3.06 5.04
N ASP A 119 -16.69 3.96 4.06
CA ASP A 119 -17.55 3.90 2.88
C ASP A 119 -17.27 2.66 2.03
N LEU A 120 -16.01 2.21 2.01
CA LEU A 120 -15.58 0.95 1.37
C LEU A 120 -15.91 -0.31 2.18
N GLY A 121 -16.53 -0.18 3.36
CA GLY A 121 -16.82 -1.32 4.24
C GLY A 121 -15.58 -1.91 4.92
N GLY A 122 -14.46 -1.16 4.98
CA GLY A 122 -13.21 -1.66 5.53
C GLY A 122 -13.24 -1.90 7.04
N LEU A 123 -14.24 -1.38 7.76
CA LEU A 123 -14.45 -1.73 9.17
C LEU A 123 -14.70 -3.23 9.35
N GLN A 124 -15.52 -3.83 8.48
CA GLN A 124 -15.81 -5.26 8.52
C GLN A 124 -14.56 -6.07 8.18
N THR A 125 -13.78 -5.63 7.20
CA THR A 125 -12.48 -6.25 6.86
C THR A 125 -11.54 -6.23 8.06
N LEU A 126 -11.38 -5.09 8.74
CA LEU A 126 -10.51 -4.96 9.90
C LEU A 126 -10.98 -5.78 11.10
N ILE A 127 -12.27 -5.75 11.43
CA ILE A 127 -12.85 -6.57 12.50
C ILE A 127 -12.61 -8.04 12.23
N GLY A 128 -12.82 -8.45 10.98
CA GLY A 128 -12.60 -9.81 10.59
C GLY A 128 -11.16 -10.24 10.85
N VAL A 129 -10.14 -9.48 10.41
CA VAL A 129 -8.72 -9.84 10.58
C VAL A 129 -8.31 -10.05 12.06
N LEU A 130 -9.08 -9.52 13.02
CA LEU A 130 -8.84 -9.73 14.46
C LEU A 130 -9.38 -11.06 15.00
N GLY A 131 -10.27 -11.75 14.27
CA GLY A 131 -10.96 -12.98 14.69
C GLY A 131 -10.41 -14.24 14.06
#